data_AF-A0A6A4WQG8-F1
#
_entry.id   AF-A0A6A4WQG8-F1
#
_cell.length_a   1.000
_cell.length_b   1.000
_cell.length_c   1.000
_cell.angle_alpha   90.00
_cell.angle_beta   90.00
_cell.angle_gamma   90.00
#
_symmetry.space_group_name_H-M   'P 1'
#
loop_
_entity.id
_entity.type
_entity.pdbx_description
1 polymer ?
#
loop_
_entity_poly.entity_id
_entity_poly.type
_entity_poly.pdbx_seq_one_letter_code
_entity_poly.pdbx_strand_id
1 'polypeptide(L)'
;MMSVRVAQWCRAKNPRVLLRLRCNHRTYSAAAPSGYDGIYTTDPIDPSEPTFDKILIANRGEIAVRVIRTARKMGIRTVAVHSDVDAKAMHVKLADEAVCIGPAPARESYLCMDKVLDAVARTGAQAVHPGYGFLSENADFVRLLEENNIAFIGPNAAAITGMGDKIQSKKLAIDAGVNTIPGDYTALLRPASHSDASIPRFFRK
;
A
#
# COMPACT_ATOMS: atom_id res chain seq x y z
N MET A 1 23.83 -8.68 -21.37
CA MET A 1 24.08 -7.23 -21.31
C MET A 1 22.91 -6.51 -22.00
N MET A 2 21.91 -6.04 -21.24
CA MET A 2 20.91 -5.09 -21.73
C MET A 2 20.76 -3.99 -20.69
N SER A 3 20.89 -2.75 -21.15
CA SER A 3 20.99 -1.54 -20.33
C SER A 3 19.86 -0.58 -20.71
N VAL A 4 19.09 -0.19 -19.69
CA VAL A 4 18.52 1.14 -19.43
C VAL A 4 17.55 1.76 -20.47
N ARG A 5 16.29 1.94 -20.05
CA ARG A 5 15.45 3.09 -20.43
C ARG A 5 14.75 3.64 -19.19
N VAL A 6 15.26 4.76 -18.69
CA VAL A 6 14.65 5.61 -17.67
C VAL A 6 14.48 7.01 -18.30
N ALA A 7 13.40 7.69 -17.92
CA ALA A 7 13.13 9.12 -18.08
C ALA A 7 12.64 9.63 -19.45
N GLN A 8 11.31 9.76 -19.61
CA GLN A 8 10.74 10.84 -20.44
C GLN A 8 9.24 11.10 -20.20
N TRP A 9 8.83 11.52 -19.00
CA TRP A 9 7.44 11.93 -18.78
C TRP A 9 7.30 13.14 -17.85
N CYS A 10 7.90 14.27 -18.25
CA CYS A 10 7.73 15.53 -17.54
C CYS A 10 7.87 16.72 -18.52
N ARG A 11 6.75 17.19 -19.09
CA ARG A 11 6.57 18.58 -19.59
C ARG A 11 5.19 18.81 -20.25
N ALA A 12 4.39 19.70 -19.65
CA ALA A 12 3.55 20.77 -20.26
C ALA A 12 2.26 21.00 -19.41
N LYS A 13 2.09 22.09 -18.63
CA LYS A 13 1.60 23.46 -19.00
C LYS A 13 0.17 23.40 -19.64
N ASN A 14 -0.89 24.11 -19.24
CA ASN A 14 -1.13 25.36 -18.49
C ASN A 14 -2.68 25.53 -18.25
N PRO A 15 -3.32 26.71 -18.00
CA PRO A 15 -4.12 26.99 -16.78
C PRO A 15 -5.60 27.45 -17.04
N ARG A 16 -6.34 27.76 -15.94
CA ARG A 16 -7.68 28.42 -15.89
C ARG A 16 -8.84 27.51 -16.36
N VAL A 17 -9.98 27.41 -15.69
CA VAL A 17 -10.93 28.46 -15.32
C VAL A 17 -11.83 27.98 -14.17
N LEU A 18 -12.06 28.88 -13.23
CA LEU A 18 -13.03 28.83 -12.14
C LEU A 18 -14.46 28.89 -12.72
N LEU A 19 -15.31 27.90 -12.48
CA LEU A 19 -16.76 28.13 -12.53
C LEU A 19 -17.53 27.16 -11.61
N ARG A 20 -18.04 27.73 -10.52
CA ARG A 20 -19.22 27.26 -9.78
C ARG A 20 -20.28 26.79 -10.78
N LEU A 21 -20.94 25.67 -10.54
CA LEU A 21 -22.35 25.49 -10.87
C LEU A 21 -22.96 24.36 -10.04
N ARG A 22 -24.11 24.68 -9.46
CA ARG A 22 -25.00 23.78 -8.73
C ARG A 22 -25.63 22.75 -9.67
N CYS A 23 -26.12 21.70 -9.03
CA CYS A 23 -27.44 21.09 -9.22
C CYS A 23 -27.54 19.74 -9.95
N ASN A 24 -28.29 18.87 -9.29
CA ASN A 24 -29.23 17.86 -9.79
C ASN A 24 -28.72 16.57 -10.41
N HIS A 25 -29.06 15.49 -9.68
CA HIS A 25 -29.32 14.15 -10.17
C HIS A 25 -30.03 14.17 -11.54
N ARG A 26 -29.29 13.82 -12.59
CA ARG A 26 -29.83 13.25 -13.82
C ARG A 26 -28.93 12.11 -14.24
N THR A 27 -29.54 10.94 -14.40
CA THR A 27 -28.95 9.76 -15.01
C THR A 27 -28.44 10.11 -16.42
N TYR A 28 -27.12 10.06 -16.61
CA TYR A 28 -26.50 10.17 -17.93
C TYR A 28 -26.11 8.77 -18.41
N SER A 29 -26.91 8.22 -19.32
CA SER A 29 -26.42 7.31 -20.35
C SER A 29 -26.03 8.20 -21.53
N ALA A 30 -24.73 8.36 -21.78
CA ALA A 30 -24.19 8.98 -22.98
C ALA A 30 -22.72 8.55 -23.11
N ALA A 31 -22.37 7.99 -24.27
CA ALA A 31 -21.01 7.59 -24.62
C ALA A 31 -20.03 8.77 -24.47
N ALA A 32 -18.97 8.57 -23.69
CA ALA A 32 -17.94 9.58 -23.46
C ALA A 32 -16.95 9.64 -24.64
N PRO A 33 -16.42 10.83 -24.96
CA PRO A 33 -15.48 11.02 -26.07
C PRO A 33 -14.09 10.50 -25.68
N SER A 34 -13.46 9.79 -26.62
CA SER A 34 -12.09 9.30 -26.55
C SER A 34 -11.10 10.45 -26.26
N GLY A 35 -10.55 10.51 -25.04
CA GLY A 35 -9.43 11.43 -24.79
C GLY A 35 -9.01 11.60 -23.34
N TYR A 36 -9.90 11.47 -22.36
CA TYR A 36 -9.57 11.61 -20.93
C TYR A 36 -10.58 10.84 -20.07
N ASP A 37 -10.50 9.51 -20.10
CA ASP A 37 -11.23 8.63 -19.18
C ASP A 37 -10.25 8.07 -18.15
N GLY A 38 -10.64 8.07 -16.87
CA GLY A 38 -9.96 7.27 -15.86
C GLY A 38 -8.79 7.95 -15.17
N ILE A 39 -9.08 8.83 -14.21
CA ILE A 39 -8.13 9.01 -13.09
C ILE A 39 -8.58 8.16 -11.90
N TYR A 40 -9.89 7.93 -11.72
CA TYR A 40 -10.41 6.97 -10.76
C TYR A 40 -11.74 6.40 -11.28
N THR A 41 -11.88 5.06 -11.32
CA THR A 41 -13.16 4.27 -11.30
C THR A 41 -13.81 3.70 -12.58
N THR A 42 -13.17 3.59 -13.76
CA THR A 42 -13.87 3.01 -14.96
C THR A 42 -13.08 2.08 -15.86
N ASP A 43 -11.94 1.52 -15.44
CA ASP A 43 -11.38 0.39 -16.21
C ASP A 43 -12.27 -0.83 -15.96
N PRO A 44 -13.02 -1.33 -16.97
CA PRO A 44 -13.77 -2.57 -16.81
C PRO A 44 -12.78 -3.69 -16.52
N ILE A 45 -13.10 -4.55 -15.54
CA ILE A 45 -12.27 -5.72 -15.21
C ILE A 45 -12.14 -6.54 -16.49
N ASP A 46 -10.94 -6.59 -17.05
CA ASP A 46 -10.62 -7.45 -18.19
C ASP A 46 -10.34 -8.87 -17.64
N PRO A 47 -11.20 -9.86 -17.92
CA PRO A 47 -10.99 -11.22 -17.45
C PRO A 47 -9.77 -11.91 -18.08
N SER A 48 -9.18 -11.31 -19.12
CA SER A 48 -7.99 -11.82 -19.80
C SER A 48 -6.67 -11.37 -19.15
N GLU A 49 -6.72 -10.46 -18.17
CA GLU A 49 -5.52 -10.06 -17.43
C GLU A 49 -4.99 -11.22 -16.58
N PRO A 50 -3.65 -11.35 -16.46
CA PRO A 50 -3.04 -12.38 -15.65
C PRO A 50 -3.38 -12.16 -14.17
N THR A 51 -4.16 -13.08 -13.60
CA THR A 51 -4.47 -13.11 -12.16
C THR A 51 -3.54 -14.06 -11.41
N PHE A 52 -3.36 -13.82 -10.11
CA PHE A 52 -2.70 -14.78 -9.24
C PHE A 52 -3.61 -15.99 -8.98
N ASP A 53 -3.03 -17.19 -8.92
CA ASP A 53 -3.76 -18.42 -8.61
C ASP A 53 -4.04 -18.55 -7.11
N LYS A 54 -3.10 -18.07 -6.29
CA LYS A 54 -3.15 -18.16 -4.83
C LYS A 54 -2.49 -16.95 -4.19
N ILE A 55 -3.20 -16.32 -3.26
CA ILE A 55 -2.72 -15.19 -2.47
C ILE A 55 -2.77 -15.50 -0.97
N LEU A 56 -1.79 -14.99 -0.23
CA LEU A 56 -1.77 -15.02 1.22
C LEU A 56 -2.17 -13.65 1.78
N ILE A 57 -3.01 -13.64 2.80
CA ILE A 57 -3.48 -12.43 3.44
C ILE A 57 -2.78 -12.30 4.78
N ALA A 58 -1.81 -11.39 4.87
CA ALA A 58 -1.00 -11.14 6.05
C ALA A 58 -1.71 -10.18 7.03
N ASN A 59 -2.98 -10.46 7.34
CA ASN A 59 -3.80 -9.65 8.23
C ASN A 59 -4.92 -10.50 8.89
N ARG A 60 -5.68 -9.89 9.79
CA ARG A 60 -6.78 -10.52 10.56
C ARG A 60 -8.04 -9.67 10.51
N GLY A 61 -9.15 -10.21 11.02
CA GLY A 61 -10.36 -9.43 11.23
C GLY A 61 -11.12 -9.13 9.94
N GLU A 62 -11.77 -7.97 9.88
CA GLU A 62 -12.72 -7.65 8.80
C GLU A 62 -12.01 -7.41 7.47
N ILE A 63 -10.79 -6.86 7.49
CA ILE A 63 -10.02 -6.58 6.28
C ILE A 63 -9.63 -7.86 5.57
N ALA A 64 -9.24 -8.89 6.34
CA ALA A 64 -8.97 -10.20 5.78
C ALA A 64 -10.23 -10.79 5.14
N VAL A 65 -11.39 -10.71 5.82
CA VAL A 65 -12.68 -11.13 5.26
C VAL A 65 -13.03 -10.37 3.99
N ARG A 66 -12.80 -9.06 3.96
CA ARG A 66 -13.08 -8.19 2.81
C ARG A 66 -12.25 -8.60 1.59
N VAL A 67 -10.97 -8.89 1.78
CA VAL A 67 -10.05 -9.34 0.72
C VAL A 67 -10.44 -10.74 0.23
N ILE A 68 -10.69 -11.68 1.14
CA ILE A 68 -11.12 -13.05 0.79
C ILE A 68 -12.38 -13.02 -0.08
N ARG A 69 -13.36 -12.18 0.28
CA ARG A 69 -14.60 -12.04 -0.50
C ARG A 69 -14.37 -11.53 -1.92
N THR A 70 -13.39 -10.65 -2.14
CA THR A 70 -13.03 -10.21 -3.50
C THR A 70 -12.27 -11.28 -4.25
N ALA A 71 -11.25 -11.89 -3.63
CA ALA A 71 -10.46 -12.95 -4.25
C ALA A 71 -11.35 -14.12 -4.68
N ARG A 72 -12.31 -14.54 -3.84
CA ARG A 72 -13.29 -15.58 -4.18
C ARG A 72 -14.18 -15.21 -5.38
N LYS A 73 -14.60 -13.95 -5.50
CA LYS A 73 -15.36 -13.47 -6.67
C LYS A 73 -14.53 -13.50 -7.95
N MET A 74 -13.21 -13.36 -7.84
CA MET A 74 -12.26 -13.41 -8.95
C MET A 74 -11.76 -14.84 -9.23
N GLY A 75 -12.17 -15.85 -8.44
CA GLY A 75 -11.70 -17.23 -8.60
C GLY A 75 -10.29 -17.51 -8.04
N ILE A 76 -9.73 -16.59 -7.26
CA ILE A 76 -8.39 -16.69 -6.69
C ILE A 76 -8.45 -17.44 -5.35
N ARG A 77 -7.54 -18.41 -5.15
CA ARG A 77 -7.45 -19.15 -3.87
C ARG A 77 -6.80 -18.29 -2.79
N THR A 78 -7.28 -18.45 -1.56
CA THR A 78 -6.87 -17.59 -0.45
C THR A 78 -6.30 -18.37 0.72
N VAL A 79 -5.18 -17.89 1.24
CA VAL A 79 -4.54 -18.39 2.46
C VAL A 79 -4.67 -17.32 3.54
N ALA A 80 -5.26 -17.66 4.69
CA ALA A 80 -5.29 -16.79 5.85
C ALA A 80 -4.20 -17.16 6.85
N VAL A 81 -3.49 -16.16 7.39
CA VAL A 81 -2.66 -16.38 8.58
C VAL A 81 -3.44 -16.07 9.85
N HIS A 82 -3.15 -16.80 10.91
CA HIS A 82 -3.74 -16.52 12.22
C HIS A 82 -2.79 -16.84 13.37
N SER A 83 -3.00 -16.17 14.50
CA SER A 83 -2.40 -16.58 15.78
C SER A 83 -3.22 -17.69 16.43
N ASP A 84 -2.68 -18.31 17.49
CA ASP A 84 -3.35 -19.37 18.23
C ASP A 84 -4.74 -18.95 18.75
N VAL A 85 -4.88 -17.70 19.22
CA VAL A 85 -6.16 -17.17 19.73
C VAL A 85 -7.17 -16.89 18.61
N ASP A 86 -6.68 -16.65 17.39
CA ASP A 86 -7.49 -16.33 16.23
C ASP A 86 -7.87 -17.56 15.40
N ALA A 87 -7.53 -18.77 15.86
CA ALA A 87 -7.79 -20.02 15.12
C ALA A 87 -9.28 -20.24 14.77
N LYS A 88 -10.20 -19.66 15.54
CA LYS A 88 -11.66 -19.75 15.30
C LYS A 88 -12.25 -18.48 14.67
N ALA A 89 -11.42 -17.53 14.26
CA ALA A 89 -11.85 -16.26 13.71
C ALA A 89 -12.55 -16.43 12.35
N MET A 90 -13.35 -15.43 11.98
CA MET A 90 -14.15 -15.47 10.75
C MET A 90 -13.29 -15.51 9.48
N HIS A 91 -12.14 -14.84 9.46
CA HIS A 91 -11.27 -14.85 8.28
C HIS A 91 -10.65 -16.23 8.04
N VAL A 92 -10.31 -16.96 9.12
CA VAL A 92 -9.82 -18.35 9.04
C VAL A 92 -10.88 -19.28 8.46
N LYS A 93 -12.12 -19.18 8.94
CA LYS A 93 -13.23 -20.00 8.44
C LYS A 93 -13.62 -19.71 6.99
N LEU A 94 -13.35 -18.50 6.51
CA LEU A 94 -13.70 -18.08 5.16
C LEU A 94 -12.61 -18.35 4.15
N ALA A 95 -11.34 -18.42 4.55
CA ALA A 95 -10.24 -18.74 3.65
C ALA A 95 -10.26 -20.21 3.22
N ASP A 96 -9.61 -20.51 2.10
CA ASP A 96 -9.55 -21.87 1.56
C ASP A 96 -8.47 -22.70 2.29
N GLU A 97 -7.42 -22.03 2.75
CA GLU A 97 -6.33 -22.59 3.55
C GLU A 97 -5.99 -21.63 4.69
N ALA A 98 -5.54 -22.16 5.83
CA ALA A 98 -5.16 -21.35 6.98
C ALA A 98 -3.88 -21.87 7.65
N VAL A 99 -3.01 -20.95 8.05
CA VAL A 99 -1.72 -21.26 8.69
C VAL A 99 -1.61 -20.53 10.03
N CYS A 100 -1.26 -21.29 11.07
CA CYS A 100 -0.90 -20.71 12.36
C CYS A 100 0.52 -20.13 12.30
N ILE A 101 0.64 -18.84 12.59
CA ILE A 101 1.89 -18.07 12.62
C ILE A 101 2.37 -17.77 14.05
N GLY A 102 1.80 -18.42 15.07
CA GLY A 102 2.31 -18.42 16.44
C GLY A 102 1.37 -17.82 17.49
N PRO A 103 1.93 -17.37 18.63
CA PRO A 103 1.16 -17.11 19.84
C PRO A 103 0.34 -15.83 19.77
N ALA A 104 -0.48 -15.59 20.80
CA ALA A 104 -1.39 -14.45 20.89
C ALA A 104 -0.75 -13.06 20.66
N PRO A 105 0.48 -12.76 21.13
CA PRO A 105 1.07 -11.45 20.94
C PRO A 105 1.32 -11.14 19.45
N ALA A 106 0.81 -9.99 18.98
CA ALA A 106 0.97 -9.58 17.59
C ALA A 106 2.43 -9.40 17.15
N ARG A 107 3.32 -9.01 18.09
CA ARG A 107 4.78 -8.90 17.85
C ARG A 107 5.42 -10.23 17.46
N GLU A 108 4.93 -11.32 18.03
CA GLU A 108 5.48 -12.66 17.82
C GLU A 108 4.71 -13.44 16.76
N SER A 109 3.61 -12.90 16.24
CA SER A 109 2.78 -13.50 15.19
C SER A 109 2.73 -12.60 13.96
N TYR A 110 1.72 -11.74 13.82
CA TYR A 110 1.44 -10.95 12.61
C TYR A 110 2.54 -9.96 12.21
N LEU A 111 3.36 -9.48 13.15
CA LEU A 111 4.47 -8.57 12.88
C LEU A 111 5.80 -9.30 12.61
N CYS A 112 5.84 -10.62 12.77
CA CYS A 112 7.04 -11.41 12.54
C CYS A 112 7.15 -11.78 11.06
N MET A 113 8.00 -11.07 10.32
CA MET A 113 8.18 -11.23 8.87
C MET A 113 8.57 -12.67 8.49
N ASP A 114 9.47 -13.28 9.27
CA ASP A 114 9.97 -14.64 9.03
C ASP A 114 8.84 -15.68 9.04
N LYS A 115 7.88 -15.53 9.97
CA LYS A 115 6.74 -16.45 10.07
C LYS A 115 5.75 -16.27 8.93
N VAL A 116 5.59 -15.04 8.45
CA VAL A 116 4.75 -14.77 7.28
C VAL A 116 5.40 -15.35 6.02
N LEU A 117 6.71 -15.21 5.86
CA LEU A 117 7.45 -15.85 4.77
C LEU A 117 7.37 -17.38 4.82
N ASP A 118 7.55 -17.98 5.99
CA ASP A 118 7.39 -19.44 6.16
C ASP A 118 5.99 -19.89 5.75
N ALA A 119 4.95 -19.15 6.14
CA ALA A 119 3.58 -19.42 5.71
C ALA A 119 3.41 -19.31 4.19
N VAL A 120 4.04 -18.33 3.53
CA VAL A 120 4.02 -18.22 2.06
C VAL A 120 4.72 -19.43 1.42
N ALA A 121 5.91 -19.77 1.90
CA ALA A 121 6.70 -20.89 1.38
C ALA A 121 5.96 -22.24 1.51
N ARG A 122 5.31 -22.47 2.65
CA ARG A 122 4.54 -23.69 2.92
C ARG A 122 3.28 -23.82 2.07
N THR A 123 2.61 -22.70 1.79
CA THR A 123 1.33 -22.71 1.06
C THR A 123 1.50 -22.51 -0.45
N GLY A 124 2.67 -22.05 -0.90
CA GLY A 124 2.94 -21.74 -2.30
C GLY A 124 2.13 -20.54 -2.81
N ALA A 125 1.82 -19.57 -1.93
CA ALA A 125 1.15 -18.35 -2.37
C ALA A 125 2.10 -17.50 -3.24
N GLN A 126 1.58 -16.96 -4.34
CA GLN A 126 2.37 -16.16 -5.29
C GLN A 126 2.43 -14.68 -4.90
N ALA A 127 1.46 -14.22 -4.12
CA ALA A 127 1.37 -12.84 -3.69
C ALA A 127 0.90 -12.72 -2.25
N VAL A 128 1.29 -11.62 -1.58
CA VAL A 128 0.89 -11.27 -0.22
C VAL A 128 0.06 -9.99 -0.25
N HIS A 129 -1.15 -10.05 0.31
CA HIS A 129 -1.98 -8.90 0.59
C HIS A 129 -1.82 -8.47 2.06
N PRO A 130 -1.21 -7.31 2.35
CA PRO A 130 -0.96 -6.89 3.73
C PRO A 130 -2.20 -6.30 4.41
N GLY A 131 -3.22 -5.89 3.64
CA GLY A 131 -4.36 -5.15 4.18
C GLY A 131 -3.93 -3.75 4.62
N TYR A 132 -4.35 -3.35 5.82
CA TYR A 132 -3.88 -2.12 6.46
C TYR A 132 -3.31 -2.40 7.86
N GLY A 133 -2.44 -1.53 8.35
CA GLY A 133 -1.69 -1.78 9.59
C GLY A 133 -0.71 -2.95 9.46
N PHE A 134 -0.18 -3.41 10.59
CA PHE A 134 0.85 -4.47 10.65
C PHE A 134 2.05 -4.18 9.74
N LEU A 135 2.28 -5.04 8.74
CA LEU A 135 3.40 -4.99 7.82
C LEU A 135 3.09 -4.19 6.54
N SER A 136 1.89 -3.62 6.39
CA SER A 136 1.49 -2.87 5.18
C SER A 136 2.35 -1.64 4.88
N GLU A 137 2.94 -1.03 5.90
CA GLU A 137 3.78 0.17 5.78
C GLU A 137 5.27 -0.13 6.00
N ASN A 138 5.66 -1.41 6.03
CA ASN A 138 7.04 -1.80 6.28
C ASN A 138 7.79 -2.03 4.97
N ALA A 139 8.72 -1.13 4.64
CA ALA A 139 9.53 -1.22 3.43
C ALA A 139 10.47 -2.45 3.41
N ASP A 140 10.97 -2.87 4.57
CA ASP A 140 11.87 -4.03 4.66
C ASP A 140 11.13 -5.33 4.37
N PHE A 141 9.86 -5.43 4.79
CA PHE A 141 9.01 -6.55 4.44
C PHE A 141 8.78 -6.66 2.93
N VAL A 142 8.56 -5.54 2.24
CA VAL A 142 8.37 -5.54 0.78
C VAL A 142 9.65 -5.96 0.06
N ARG A 143 10.82 -5.45 0.47
CA ARG A 143 12.12 -5.89 -0.08
C ARG A 143 12.32 -7.39 0.09
N LEU A 144 12.01 -7.89 1.28
CA LEU A 144 12.15 -9.29 1.59
C LEU A 144 11.23 -10.18 0.73
N LEU A 145 10.01 -9.72 0.43
CA LEU A 145 9.12 -10.43 -0.51
C LEU A 145 9.66 -10.39 -1.95
N GLU A 146 10.17 -9.23 -2.39
CA GLU A 146 10.80 -9.07 -3.72
C GLU A 146 12.01 -10.01 -3.89
N GLU A 147 12.86 -10.13 -2.88
CA GLU A 147 14.01 -11.05 -2.86
C GLU A 147 13.60 -12.52 -2.98
N ASN A 148 12.42 -12.88 -2.47
CA ASN A 148 11.86 -14.23 -2.54
C ASN A 148 10.96 -14.44 -3.78
N ASN A 149 10.91 -13.49 -4.72
CA ASN A 149 10.04 -13.51 -5.90
C ASN A 149 8.55 -13.63 -5.58
N ILE A 150 8.11 -13.09 -4.44
CA ILE A 150 6.71 -13.05 -4.02
C ILE A 150 6.16 -11.65 -4.32
N ALA A 151 5.03 -11.58 -5.01
CA ALA A 151 4.42 -10.28 -5.33
C ALA A 151 3.81 -9.63 -4.09
N PHE A 152 4.11 -8.36 -3.85
CA PHE A 152 3.45 -7.58 -2.81
C PHE A 152 2.26 -6.81 -3.40
N ILE A 153 1.05 -7.05 -2.88
CA ILE A 153 -0.15 -6.33 -3.33
C ILE A 153 -0.21 -4.99 -2.60
N GLY A 154 0.54 -4.03 -3.11
CA GLY A 154 0.69 -2.70 -2.53
C GLY A 154 1.74 -1.85 -3.26
N PRO A 155 2.08 -0.67 -2.70
CA PRO A 155 3.14 0.17 -3.24
C PRO A 155 4.52 -0.48 -3.10
N ASN A 156 5.46 -0.08 -3.97
CA ASN A 156 6.84 -0.56 -3.89
C ASN A 156 7.57 -0.05 -2.63
N ALA A 157 8.67 -0.70 -2.25
CA ALA A 157 9.42 -0.35 -1.04
C ALA A 157 9.94 1.10 -1.04
N ALA A 158 10.29 1.64 -2.21
CA ALA A 158 10.75 3.02 -2.37
C ALA A 158 9.63 4.04 -2.07
N ALA A 159 8.41 3.78 -2.55
CA ALA A 159 7.26 4.63 -2.28
C ALA A 159 6.86 4.57 -0.80
N ILE A 160 6.89 3.39 -0.18
CA ILE A 160 6.64 3.25 1.26
C ILE A 160 7.66 4.07 2.06
N THR A 161 8.95 3.94 1.75
CA THR A 161 10.01 4.69 2.44
C THR A 161 9.86 6.19 2.24
N GLY A 162 9.63 6.63 1.00
CA GLY A 162 9.49 8.05 0.66
C GLY A 162 8.27 8.71 1.28
N MET A 163 7.17 7.95 1.46
CA MET A 163 5.92 8.45 2.02
C MET A 163 5.81 8.33 3.54
N GLY A 164 6.62 7.46 4.17
CA GLY A 164 6.60 7.25 5.62
C GLY A 164 7.16 8.41 6.44
N ASP A 165 8.21 9.08 5.94
CA ASP A 165 8.78 10.27 6.59
C ASP A 165 8.07 11.54 6.11
N LYS A 166 7.31 12.18 7.00
CA LYS A 166 6.57 13.43 6.76
C LYS A 166 7.41 14.53 6.09
N ILE A 167 8.72 14.59 6.33
CA ILE A 167 9.61 15.55 5.69
C ILE A 167 9.90 15.15 4.25
N GLN A 168 10.26 13.88 4.02
CA GLN A 168 10.53 13.36 2.68
C GLN A 168 9.28 13.38 1.80
N SER A 169 8.11 13.00 2.34
CA SER A 169 6.84 13.01 1.61
C SER A 169 6.49 14.41 1.10
N LYS A 170 6.78 15.46 1.90
CA LYS A 170 6.54 16.86 1.50
C LYS A 170 7.51 17.31 0.40
N LYS A 171 8.78 16.94 0.49
CA LYS A 171 9.76 17.22 -0.58
C LYS A 171 9.33 16.58 -1.88
N LEU A 172 9.00 15.29 -1.84
CA LEU A 172 8.49 14.55 -3.00
C LEU A 172 7.20 15.19 -3.58
N ALA A 173 6.29 15.64 -2.72
CA ALA A 173 5.08 16.34 -3.16
C ALA A 173 5.40 17.68 -3.85
N ILE A 174 6.31 18.48 -3.31
CA ILE A 174 6.74 19.75 -3.92
C ILE A 174 7.43 19.50 -5.27
N ASP A 175 8.34 18.51 -5.31
CA ASP A 175 9.06 18.13 -6.54
C ASP A 175 8.10 17.61 -7.62
N ALA A 176 7.02 16.93 -7.22
CA ALA A 176 5.94 16.49 -8.10
C ALA A 176 4.95 17.60 -8.48
N GLY A 177 5.14 18.84 -8.00
CA GLY A 177 4.26 19.97 -8.28
C GLY A 177 2.92 19.94 -7.54
N VAL A 178 2.80 19.15 -6.48
CA VAL A 178 1.60 19.07 -5.63
C VAL A 178 1.63 20.24 -4.64
N ASN A 179 0.49 20.94 -4.54
CA ASN A 179 0.34 22.03 -3.58
C ASN A 179 0.44 21.51 -2.13
N THR A 180 1.49 21.92 -1.42
CA THR A 180 1.69 21.61 0.00
C THR A 180 1.43 22.82 0.89
N ILE A 181 1.00 22.59 2.13
CA ILE A 181 0.91 23.65 3.14
C ILE A 181 2.33 24.16 3.45
N PRO A 182 2.59 25.47 3.28
CA PRO A 182 3.89 26.06 3.60
C PRO A 182 4.28 25.78 5.06
N GLY A 183 5.50 25.30 5.28
CA GLY A 183 6.06 25.09 6.61
C GLY A 183 7.57 24.97 6.54
N ASP A 184 8.25 25.38 7.61
CA ASP A 184 9.71 25.28 7.72
C ASP A 184 10.10 23.93 8.35
N TYR A 185 10.82 23.10 7.61
CA TYR A 185 11.36 21.80 8.07
C TYR A 185 12.90 21.82 8.10
N THR A 186 13.50 22.96 7.76
CA THR A 186 14.94 23.16 7.61
C THR A 186 15.66 23.12 8.95
N ALA A 187 14.98 23.44 10.05
CA ALA A 187 15.51 23.37 11.41
C ALA A 187 15.76 21.93 11.89
N LEU A 188 15.05 20.92 11.37
CA LEU A 188 15.17 19.51 11.79
C LEU A 188 16.19 18.70 10.97
N LEU A 189 16.62 19.23 9.83
CA LEU A 189 17.61 18.59 8.94
C LEU A 189 19.04 19.09 9.18
N ARG A 190 19.23 20.04 10.10
CA ARG A 190 20.56 20.56 10.46
C ARG A 190 21.21 19.54 11.42
N PRO A 191 22.44 19.06 11.17
CA PRO A 191 23.17 18.30 12.17
C PRO A 191 23.29 19.15 13.44
N ALA A 192 23.03 18.55 14.60
CA ALA A 192 23.05 19.26 15.87
C ALA A 192 24.49 19.64 16.27
N SER A 193 25.03 20.72 15.68
CA SER A 193 26.10 21.47 16.31
C SER A 193 25.55 22.06 17.60
N HIS A 194 26.11 21.64 18.73
CA HIS A 194 25.66 21.94 20.11
C HIS A 194 25.86 23.42 20.50
N SER A 195 25.42 24.38 19.67
CA SER A 195 25.66 25.81 19.93
C SER A 195 24.62 26.75 19.33
N ASP A 196 23.37 26.34 19.17
CA ASP A 196 22.27 27.28 18.86
C ASP A 196 21.29 27.36 20.04
N ALA A 197 21.46 28.40 20.86
CA ALA A 197 20.68 28.70 22.06
C ALA A 197 19.25 29.24 21.76
N SER A 198 18.65 28.86 20.63
CA SER A 198 17.36 29.42 20.17
C SER A 198 16.28 28.38 19.83
N ILE A 199 16.42 27.14 20.31
CA ILE A 199 15.32 26.15 20.21
C ILE A 199 14.33 26.41 21.37
N PRO A 200 13.04 26.72 21.09
CA PRO A 200 12.03 26.86 22.13
C PRO A 200 11.95 25.60 22.99
N ARG A 201 11.90 25.76 24.32
CA ARG A 201 11.87 24.67 25.32
C ARG A 201 10.79 23.61 25.10
N PHE A 202 9.82 23.85 24.22
CA PHE A 202 8.70 22.95 23.95
C PHE A 202 9.11 21.62 23.30
N PHE A 203 10.29 21.54 22.68
CA PHE A 203 10.78 20.33 22.00
C PHE A 203 11.86 19.54 22.77
N ARG A 204 12.06 19.82 24.06
CA ARG A 204 12.88 18.96 24.94
C ARG A 204 11.96 18.00 25.69
N LYS A 205 11.94 16.73 25.29
CA LYS A 205 11.47 15.61 26.12
C LYS A 205 12.65 15.05 26.89
#